data_AF-A0A432QME6-F1
#
_entry.id   AF-A0A432QME6-F1
#
_cell.length_a   1.000
_cell.length_b   1.000
_cell.length_c   1.000
_cell.angle_alpha   90.00
_cell.angle_beta   90.00
_cell.angle_gamma   90.00
#
_symmetry.space_group_name_H-M   'P 1'
#
loop_
_entity.id
_entity.type
_entity.pdbx_description
1 polymer ?
#
loop_
_entity_poly.entity_id
_entity_poly.type
_entity_poly.pdbx_seq_one_letter_code
_entity_poly.pdbx_strand_id
1 'polypeptide(L)'
;MFSHFFHRAALAEQVDLDQLRKRFDPAMTKKLAVIKLPPSFWMQDPKINPRADHLLWAALLLDDPDRAALAFSAMAVEHEERQRKQAAGDAPGLAEALEAAVHDLLQLIPKENHKLRSRIRRLAGRIAP
;
A
#
# COMPACT_ATOMS: atom_id res chain seq x y z
N MET A 1 -1.74 11.59 2.39
CA MET A 1 -1.44 11.43 3.83
C MET A 1 -0.10 10.72 4.07
N PHE A 2 0.18 9.61 3.39
CA PHE A 2 1.46 8.89 3.51
C PHE A 2 2.58 9.38 2.58
N SER A 3 2.23 10.12 1.50
CA SER A 3 3.17 10.68 0.51
C SER A 3 4.38 11.43 1.11
N HIS A 4 4.18 12.14 2.23
CA HIS A 4 5.27 12.83 2.92
C HIS A 4 6.29 11.88 3.57
N PHE A 5 5.85 10.74 4.13
CA PHE A 5 6.77 9.72 4.66
C PHE A 5 7.62 9.10 3.55
N PHE A 6 7.02 8.89 2.38
CA PHE A 6 7.73 8.35 1.22
C PHE A 6 8.71 9.36 0.62
N HIS A 7 8.36 10.65 0.61
CA HIS A 7 9.29 11.70 0.20
C HIS A 7 10.49 11.81 1.16
N ARG A 8 10.28 11.62 2.47
CA ARG A 8 11.40 11.59 3.44
C ARG A 8 12.24 10.33 3.31
N ALA A 9 11.62 9.18 3.08
CA ALA A 9 12.33 7.95 2.74
C ALA A 9 13.20 8.11 1.48
N ALA A 10 12.70 8.83 0.46
CA ALA A 10 13.40 9.13 -0.79
C ALA A 10 14.61 10.04 -0.61
N LEU A 11 14.58 10.93 0.38
CA LEU A 11 15.67 11.85 0.70
C LEU A 11 16.75 11.23 1.62
N ALA A 12 16.71 9.90 1.83
CA ALA A 12 17.55 9.20 2.81
C ALA A 12 17.39 9.71 4.26
N GLU A 13 16.32 10.46 4.54
CA GLU A 13 16.00 10.85 5.91
C GLU A 13 15.43 9.65 6.68
N GLN A 14 15.72 9.61 7.96
CA GLN A 14 15.19 8.59 8.86
C GLN A 14 13.67 8.74 8.92
N VAL A 15 12.94 7.77 8.34
CA VAL A 15 11.48 7.70 8.43
C VAL A 15 11.11 7.57 9.90
N ASP A 16 10.28 8.49 10.41
CA ASP A 16 9.73 8.39 11.76
C ASP A 16 8.69 7.25 11.79
N LEU A 17 9.16 6.05 12.14
CA LEU A 17 8.37 4.84 12.17
C LEU A 17 7.27 4.90 13.24
N ASP A 18 7.46 5.66 14.32
CA ASP A 18 6.46 5.80 15.37
C ASP A 18 5.30 6.67 14.89
N GLN A 19 5.60 7.76 14.19
CA GLN A 19 4.58 8.59 13.55
C GLN A 19 3.86 7.83 12.43
N LEU A 20 4.58 7.02 11.65
CA LEU A 20 3.98 6.16 10.63
C LEU A 20 3.02 5.14 11.25
N ARG A 21 3.43 4.47 12.34
CA ARG A 21 2.61 3.51 13.09
C ARG A 21 1.33 4.16 13.64
N LYS A 22 1.45 5.34 14.27
CA LYS A 22 0.30 6.10 14.79
C LYS A 22 -0.72 6.48 13.71
N ARG A 23 -0.27 6.65 12.46
CA ARG A 23 -1.15 7.01 11.33
C ARG A 23 -1.68 5.79 10.57
N PHE A 24 -1.00 4.65 10.65
CA PHE A 24 -1.37 3.45 9.93
C PHE A 24 -2.74 2.93 10.40
N ASP A 25 -2.90 2.64 11.70
CA ASP A 25 -4.10 1.95 12.18
C ASP A 25 -5.39 2.75 11.89
N PRO A 26 -5.46 4.08 12.15
CA PRO A 26 -6.64 4.87 11.80
C PRO A 26 -6.91 4.91 10.29
N ALA A 27 -5.87 4.97 9.46
CA ALA A 27 -6.03 4.97 8.01
C ALA A 27 -6.50 3.61 7.49
N MET A 28 -6.00 2.51 8.06
CA MET A 28 -6.46 1.17 7.75
C MET A 28 -7.92 0.97 8.17
N THR A 29 -8.31 1.41 9.37
CA THR A 29 -9.71 1.38 9.82
C THR A 29 -10.63 2.11 8.84
N LYS A 30 -10.23 3.31 8.40
CA LYS A 30 -10.97 4.07 7.38
C LYS A 30 -11.08 3.29 6.06
N LYS A 31 -9.99 2.69 5.60
CA LYS A 31 -9.98 1.89 4.37
C LYS A 31 -10.96 0.73 4.44
N LEU A 32 -10.90 -0.05 5.52
CA LEU A 32 -11.80 -1.18 5.74
C LEU A 32 -13.25 -0.73 5.87
N ALA A 33 -13.51 0.43 6.50
CA ALA A 33 -14.86 0.99 6.56
C ALA A 33 -15.39 1.34 5.16
N VAL A 34 -14.57 1.95 4.29
CA VAL A 34 -14.94 2.26 2.91
C VAL A 34 -15.21 0.99 2.10
N ILE A 35 -14.34 -0.03 2.21
CA ILE A 35 -14.49 -1.29 1.47
C ILE A 35 -15.80 -2.02 1.82
N LYS A 36 -16.31 -1.85 3.04
CA LYS A 36 -17.62 -2.41 3.46
C LYS A 36 -18.82 -1.71 2.84
N LEU A 37 -18.65 -0.50 2.30
CA LEU A 37 -19.72 0.22 1.60
C LEU A 37 -19.85 -0.29 0.17
N PRO A 38 -21.04 -0.15 -0.45
CA PRO A 38 -21.17 -0.44 -1.88
C PRO A 38 -20.21 0.43 -2.71
N PRO A 39 -19.65 -0.10 -3.82
CA PRO A 39 -18.64 0.60 -4.63
C PRO A 39 -19.06 1.95 -5.21
N SER A 40 -20.36 2.25 -5.26
CA SER A 40 -20.92 3.55 -5.65
C SER A 40 -20.71 4.63 -4.58
N PHE A 41 -20.48 4.25 -3.32
CA PHE A 41 -20.23 5.15 -2.19
C PHE A 41 -18.75 5.27 -1.82
N TRP A 42 -17.86 4.66 -2.60
CA TRP A 42 -16.42 4.77 -2.37
C TRP A 42 -15.93 6.17 -2.70
N MET A 43 -15.72 6.95 -1.64
CA MET A 43 -15.22 8.31 -1.72
C MET A 43 -13.84 8.35 -2.39
N GLN A 44 -13.61 9.38 -3.20
CA GLN A 44 -12.33 9.61 -3.87
C GLN A 44 -11.35 10.44 -3.03
N ASP A 45 -11.82 11.07 -1.93
CA ASP A 45 -10.97 11.85 -1.04
C ASP A 45 -9.98 10.94 -0.29
N PRO A 46 -8.65 11.06 -0.51
CA PRO A 46 -7.65 10.22 0.14
C PRO A 46 -7.52 10.43 1.65
N LYS A 47 -8.14 11.45 2.25
CA LYS A 47 -8.24 11.62 3.71
C LYS A 47 -9.30 10.72 4.33
N ILE A 48 -10.29 10.30 3.53
CA ILE A 48 -11.41 9.46 3.93
C ILE A 48 -11.23 8.03 3.41
N ASN A 49 -10.83 7.88 2.14
CA ASN A 49 -10.48 6.61 1.49
C ASN A 49 -8.99 6.58 1.14
N PRO A 50 -8.09 6.30 2.11
CA PRO A 50 -6.67 6.22 1.82
C PRO A 50 -6.39 5.10 0.80
N ARG A 51 -5.51 5.34 -0.16
CA ARG A 51 -5.16 4.35 -1.20
C ARG A 51 -4.53 3.09 -0.57
N ALA A 52 -4.94 1.90 -1.02
CA ALA A 52 -4.45 0.64 -0.45
C ALA A 52 -2.95 0.40 -0.71
N ASP A 53 -2.44 0.81 -1.87
CA ASP A 53 -1.01 0.74 -2.20
C ASP A 53 -0.15 1.51 -1.19
N HIS A 54 -0.55 2.72 -0.81
CA HIS A 54 0.15 3.52 0.20
C HIS A 54 0.08 2.89 1.60
N LEU A 55 -1.01 2.20 1.93
CA LEU A 55 -1.11 1.44 3.17
C LEU A 55 -0.18 0.23 3.14
N LEU A 56 -0.11 -0.48 2.00
CA LEU A 56 0.83 -1.58 1.81
C LEU A 56 2.27 -1.09 1.97
N TRP A 57 2.62 0.04 1.37
CA TRP A 57 3.94 0.65 1.53
C TRP A 57 4.25 0.97 2.98
N ALA A 58 3.30 1.55 3.71
CA ALA A 58 3.46 1.86 5.12
C ALA A 58 3.70 0.59 5.96
N ALA A 59 2.95 -0.48 5.70
CA ALA A 59 3.13 -1.77 6.38
C ALA A 59 4.50 -2.41 6.08
N LEU A 60 4.94 -2.36 4.81
CA LEU A 60 6.26 -2.86 4.40
C LEU A 60 7.41 -2.08 5.04
N LEU A 61 7.28 -0.76 5.20
CA LEU A 61 8.26 0.06 5.91
C LEU A 61 8.29 -0.22 7.41
N LEU A 62 7.14 -0.51 8.01
CA LEU A 62 6.99 -0.90 9.42
C LEU A 62 7.49 -2.33 9.70
N ASP A 63 7.82 -3.10 8.66
CA ASP A 63 8.29 -4.49 8.77
C ASP A 63 7.27 -5.42 9.44
N ASP A 64 5.98 -5.14 9.18
CA ASP A 64 4.86 -5.76 9.90
C ASP A 64 4.06 -6.64 8.91
N PRO A 65 4.26 -7.97 8.92
CA PRO A 65 3.67 -8.87 7.94
C PRO A 65 2.14 -8.94 8.06
N ASP A 66 1.59 -8.85 9.27
CA ASP A 66 0.14 -8.92 9.50
C ASP A 66 -0.55 -7.67 8.92
N ARG A 67 0.04 -6.50 9.19
CA ARG A 67 -0.43 -5.24 8.58
C ARG A 67 -0.27 -5.24 7.07
N ALA A 68 0.78 -5.86 6.55
CA ALA A 68 1.05 -5.92 5.12
C ALA A 68 0.07 -6.87 4.41
N ALA A 69 -0.24 -8.02 5.01
CA ALA A 69 -1.28 -8.93 4.54
C ALA A 69 -2.65 -8.24 4.52
N LEU A 70 -3.01 -7.51 5.58
CA LEU A 70 -4.27 -6.77 5.65
C LEU A 70 -4.36 -5.67 4.58
N ALA A 71 -3.28 -4.90 4.39
CA ALA A 71 -3.20 -3.89 3.33
C ALA A 71 -3.30 -4.52 1.93
N PHE A 72 -2.69 -5.68 1.73
CA PHE A 72 -2.79 -6.43 0.49
C PHE A 72 -4.22 -6.93 0.24
N SER A 73 -4.92 -7.46 1.24
CA SER A 73 -6.33 -7.82 1.11
C SER A 73 -7.19 -6.62 0.75
N ALA A 74 -6.96 -5.46 1.36
CA ALA A 74 -7.66 -4.23 0.99
C ALA A 74 -7.39 -3.82 -0.46
N MET A 75 -6.15 -3.95 -0.92
CA MET A 75 -5.75 -3.69 -2.31
C MET A 75 -6.42 -4.67 -3.29
N ALA A 76 -6.51 -5.96 -2.93
CA ALA A 76 -7.18 -6.98 -3.72
C ALA A 76 -8.66 -6.66 -3.96
N VAL A 77 -9.37 -6.21 -2.92
CA VAL A 77 -10.77 -5.81 -3.06
C VAL A 77 -10.91 -4.56 -3.94
N GLU A 78 -10.04 -3.56 -3.80
CA GLU A 78 -10.06 -2.40 -4.70
C GLU A 78 -9.79 -2.79 -6.16
N HIS A 79 -8.89 -3.73 -6.35
CA HIS A 79 -8.49 -4.23 -7.64
C HIS A 79 -9.63 -4.97 -8.34
N GLU A 80 -10.27 -5.90 -7.65
CA GLU A 80 -11.44 -6.62 -8.16
C GLU A 80 -12.58 -5.67 -8.54
N GLU A 81 -12.86 -4.66 -7.71
CA GLU A 81 -13.89 -3.67 -8.01
C GLU A 81 -13.56 -2.77 -9.21
N ARG A 82 -12.28 -2.45 -9.42
CA ARG A 82 -11.85 -1.74 -10.64
C ARG A 82 -12.01 -2.61 -11.88
N GLN A 83 -11.63 -3.89 -11.80
CA GLN A 83 -11.81 -4.85 -12.89
C GLN A 83 -13.29 -5.04 -13.25
N ARG A 84 -14.19 -5.12 -12.27
CA ARG A 84 -15.64 -5.19 -12.51
C ARG A 84 -16.18 -3.96 -13.24
N LYS A 85 -15.66 -2.76 -12.94
CA LYS A 85 -16.07 -1.50 -13.58
C LYS A 85 -15.47 -1.32 -14.98
N GLN A 86 -14.24 -1.78 -15.19
CA GLN A 86 -13.55 -1.76 -16.48
C GLN A 86 -13.85 -3.05 -17.23
N ALA A 87 -15.06 -3.18 -17.79
CA ALA A 87 -15.56 -4.34 -18.54
C ALA A 87 -14.48 -5.28 -19.09
N ALA A 88 -14.03 -6.25 -18.27
CA ALA A 88 -13.10 -7.35 -18.58
C ALA A 88 -11.95 -7.08 -19.58
N GLY A 89 -11.37 -5.87 -19.63
CA GLY A 89 -10.30 -5.52 -20.57
C GLY A 89 -8.99 -5.26 -19.85
N ASP A 90 -7.94 -6.03 -20.19
CA ASP A 90 -6.49 -5.87 -19.91
C ASP A 90 -6.04 -5.25 -18.58
N ALA A 91 -6.91 -5.23 -17.56
CA ALA A 91 -6.52 -4.78 -16.25
C ALA A 91 -5.49 -5.77 -15.68
N PRO A 92 -4.33 -5.28 -15.22
CA PRO A 92 -3.26 -6.13 -14.74
C PRO A 92 -3.77 -7.11 -13.67
N GLY A 93 -3.13 -8.27 -13.52
CA GLY A 93 -3.48 -9.21 -12.46
C GLY A 93 -3.19 -8.63 -11.07
N LEU A 94 -3.78 -9.21 -10.00
CA LEU A 94 -3.48 -8.79 -8.63
C LEU A 94 -1.98 -8.90 -8.29
N ALA A 95 -1.31 -9.94 -8.82
CA ALA A 95 0.13 -10.12 -8.68
C ALA A 95 0.90 -8.97 -9.36
N GLU A 96 0.52 -8.59 -10.57
CA GLU A 96 1.12 -7.46 -11.30
C GLU A 96 0.88 -6.13 -10.58
N ALA A 97 -0.31 -5.95 -9.99
CA ALA A 97 -0.63 -4.77 -9.18
C ALA A 97 0.24 -4.70 -7.90
N LEU A 98 0.49 -5.84 -7.25
CA LEU A 98 1.42 -5.94 -6.12
C LEU A 98 2.85 -5.62 -6.54
N GLU A 99 3.32 -6.20 -7.65
CA GLU A 99 4.65 -5.94 -8.19
C GLU A 99 4.83 -4.46 -8.56
N ALA A 100 3.84 -3.85 -9.21
CA ALA A 100 3.83 -2.42 -9.52
C ALA A 100 3.90 -1.57 -8.25
N ALA A 101 3.08 -1.87 -7.24
CA ALA A 101 3.12 -1.15 -5.96
C ALA A 101 4.49 -1.28 -5.27
N VAL A 102 5.08 -2.48 -5.28
CA VAL A 102 6.42 -2.70 -4.71
C VAL A 102 7.48 -1.97 -5.53
N HIS A 103 7.38 -2.00 -6.86
CA HIS A 103 8.28 -1.29 -7.76
C HIS A 103 8.26 0.22 -7.47
N ASP A 104 7.08 0.82 -7.41
CA ASP A 104 6.88 2.23 -7.11
C ASP A 104 7.51 2.61 -5.76
N LEU A 105 7.26 1.80 -4.72
CA LEU A 105 7.89 2.02 -3.42
C LEU A 105 9.42 1.97 -3.50
N LEU A 106 9.97 1.02 -4.26
CA LEU A 106 11.41 0.90 -4.44
C LEU A 106 12.00 2.04 -5.26
N GLN A 107 11.25 2.70 -6.15
CA GLN A 107 11.71 3.93 -6.82
C GLN A 107 11.81 5.10 -5.84
N LEU A 108 10.98 5.12 -4.80
CA LEU A 108 10.98 6.15 -3.75
C LEU A 108 12.02 5.90 -2.66
N ILE A 109 12.83 4.84 -2.74
CA ILE A 109 13.87 4.56 -1.74
C ILE A 109 15.23 4.72 -2.42
N PRO A 110 16.22 5.40 -1.81
CA PRO A 110 17.57 5.52 -2.37
C PRO A 110 18.14 4.16 -2.74
N LYS A 111 18.84 4.09 -3.88
CA LYS A 111 19.39 2.81 -4.41
C LYS A 111 20.41 2.21 -3.44
N GLU A 112 21.10 3.06 -2.71
CA GLU A 112 22.13 2.78 -1.71
C GLU A 112 21.56 2.09 -0.47
N ASN A 113 20.25 2.21 -0.21
CA ASN A 113 19.59 1.57 0.93
C ASN A 113 19.24 0.10 0.63
N HIS A 114 20.25 -0.70 0.29
CA HIS A 114 20.10 -2.10 -0.11
C HIS A 114 19.43 -2.97 0.96
N LYS A 115 19.64 -2.66 2.24
CA LYS A 115 19.02 -3.37 3.36
C LYS A 115 17.50 -3.18 3.39
N LEU A 116 17.01 -1.96 3.26
CA LEU A 116 15.57 -1.69 3.24
C LEU A 116 14.91 -2.26 1.98
N ARG A 117 15.55 -2.10 0.81
CA ARG A 117 15.04 -2.62 -0.47
C ARG A 117 14.93 -4.15 -0.46
N SER A 118 15.94 -4.86 0.07
CA SER A 118 15.91 -6.33 0.17
C SER A 118 14.86 -6.83 1.16
N ARG A 119 14.67 -6.11 2.27
CA ARG A 119 13.63 -6.41 3.25
C ARG A 119 12.22 -6.27 2.67
N ILE A 120 11.96 -5.15 1.96
CA ILE A 120 10.68 -4.90 1.29
C ILE A 120 10.36 -6.03 0.30
N ARG A 121 11.33 -6.42 -0.54
CA ARG A 121 11.14 -7.53 -1.49
C ARG A 121 10.84 -8.85 -0.79
N ARG A 122 11.54 -9.14 0.30
CA ARG A 122 11.32 -10.37 1.08
C ARG A 122 9.92 -10.41 1.69
N LEU A 123 9.45 -9.30 2.25
CA LEU A 123 8.10 -9.23 2.79
C LEU A 123 7.04 -9.33 1.70
N ALA A 124 7.21 -8.62 0.59
CA ALA A 124 6.30 -8.70 -0.54
C ALA A 124 6.16 -10.15 -1.05
N GLY A 125 7.29 -10.88 -1.17
CA GLY A 125 7.28 -12.28 -1.58
C GLY A 125 6.66 -13.25 -0.57
N ARG A 126 6.36 -12.82 0.67
CA ARG A 126 5.61 -13.62 1.65
C ARG A 126 4.10 -13.38 1.59
N ILE A 127 3.68 -12.30 0.93
CA ILE A 127 2.28 -11.85 0.85
C ILE A 127 1.71 -12.18 -0.54
N ALA A 128 2.56 -12.24 -1.57
CA ALA A 128 2.21 -12.77 -2.88
C ALA A 128 1.82 -14.27 -2.75
N PRO A 129 0.68 -14.69 -3.32
CA PRO A 129 0.28 -16.10 -3.38
C PRO A 129 1.17 -16.93 -4.30
#